data_AF-A0A0E2QF53-F1
#
_entry.id   AF-A0A0E2QF53-F1
#
_cell.length_a   1.000
_cell.length_b   1.000
_cell.length_c   1.000
_cell.angle_alpha   90.00
_cell.angle_beta   90.00
_cell.angle_gamma   90.00
#
_symmetry.space_group_name_H-M   'P 1'
#
loop_
_entity.id
_entity.type
_entity.pdbx_description
1 polymer ?
#
loop_
_entity_poly.entity_id
_entity_poly.type
_entity_poly.pdbx_seq_one_letter_code
_entity_poly.pdbx_strand_id
1 'polypeptide(L)'
;MYLSSKLRAFTLLECLVALLVIAGSVQVYQGLTTVLVSNVKQVRQQENQDWLLFVQQMEGELEGCQLVKVEGNKLYVKQDNQDLAFGLSIASDFRKTNADGRGYQPMLFDVKSSKVSQKNQIVTIQVTLKNGLQRSFIYAFEKTG
;
A
#
# COMPACT_ATOMS: atom_id res chain seq x y z
N MET A 1 -50.66 53.61 -3.90
CA MET A 1 -49.47 54.46 -4.06
C MET A 1 -48.28 53.53 -4.28
N TYR A 2 -47.82 53.38 -5.52
CA TYR A 2 -46.72 52.48 -5.87
C TYR A 2 -45.38 53.10 -5.43
N LEU A 3 -44.68 52.44 -4.53
CA LEU A 3 -43.36 52.87 -4.06
C LEU A 3 -42.30 52.38 -5.07
N SER A 4 -41.94 53.24 -6.03
CA SER A 4 -40.92 52.91 -7.03
C SER A 4 -39.52 53.07 -6.43
N SER A 5 -38.98 52.00 -5.83
CA SER A 5 -37.57 51.95 -5.44
C SER A 5 -36.67 51.83 -6.68
N LYS A 6 -35.87 52.86 -6.99
CA LYS A 6 -34.79 52.78 -7.99
C LYS A 6 -33.70 51.84 -7.46
N LEU A 7 -33.75 50.58 -7.83
CA LEU A 7 -32.65 49.64 -7.61
C LEU A 7 -31.56 49.89 -8.66
N ARG A 8 -30.31 50.04 -8.23
CA ARG A 8 -29.16 50.11 -9.14
C ARG A 8 -29.03 48.76 -9.85
N ALA A 9 -29.19 48.75 -11.17
CA ALA A 9 -28.96 47.57 -11.99
C ALA A 9 -27.45 47.33 -12.17
N PHE A 10 -27.07 46.07 -12.35
CA PHE A 10 -25.69 45.71 -12.67
C PHE A 10 -25.28 46.26 -14.04
N THR A 11 -24.06 46.74 -14.15
CA THR A 11 -23.48 47.12 -15.44
C THR A 11 -23.01 45.88 -16.19
N LEU A 12 -23.03 45.96 -17.52
CA LEU A 12 -22.57 44.87 -18.38
C LEU A 12 -21.09 44.52 -18.13
N LEU A 13 -20.27 45.52 -17.78
CA LEU A 13 -18.86 45.32 -17.42
C LEU A 13 -18.70 44.54 -16.11
N GLU A 14 -19.46 44.88 -15.07
CA GLU A 14 -19.45 44.13 -13.80
C GLU A 14 -19.85 42.67 -14.01
N CYS A 15 -20.87 42.41 -14.83
CA CYS A 15 -21.25 41.05 -15.20
C CYS A 15 -20.13 40.31 -15.95
N LEU A 16 -19.45 40.98 -16.88
CA LEU A 16 -18.35 40.38 -17.64
C LEU A 16 -17.17 40.01 -16.73
N VAL A 17 -16.78 40.91 -15.83
CA VAL A 17 -15.71 40.64 -14.85
C VAL A 17 -16.12 39.51 -13.91
N ALA A 18 -17.37 39.50 -13.43
CA ALA A 18 -17.88 38.43 -12.58
C ALA A 18 -17.83 37.06 -13.30
N LEU A 19 -18.24 37.01 -14.57
CA LEU A 19 -18.18 35.79 -15.38
C LEU A 19 -16.72 35.32 -15.59
N LEU A 20 -15.79 36.24 -15.85
CA LEU A 20 -14.37 35.92 -16.01
C LEU A 20 -13.78 35.36 -14.71
N VAL A 21 -14.08 35.98 -13.57
CA VAL A 21 -13.62 35.51 -12.26
C VAL A 21 -14.19 34.14 -11.93
N ILE A 22 -15.49 33.90 -12.19
CA ILE A 22 -16.13 32.61 -11.95
C ILE A 22 -15.50 31.54 -12.85
N ALA A 23 -15.35 31.81 -14.15
CA ALA A 23 -14.76 30.87 -15.11
C ALA A 23 -13.31 30.52 -14.73
N GLY A 24 -12.49 31.52 -14.41
CA GLY A 24 -11.11 31.32 -13.96
C GLY A 24 -11.05 30.52 -12.66
N SER A 25 -11.92 30.81 -11.70
CA SER A 25 -11.98 30.06 -10.43
C SER A 25 -12.32 28.59 -10.67
N VAL A 26 -13.32 28.30 -11.51
CA VAL A 26 -13.70 26.92 -11.85
C VAL A 26 -12.56 26.18 -12.53
N GLN A 27 -11.82 26.82 -13.44
CA GLN A 27 -10.65 26.22 -14.10
C GLN A 27 -9.53 25.88 -13.10
N VAL A 28 -9.25 26.77 -12.14
CA VAL A 28 -8.27 26.49 -11.08
C VAL A 28 -8.70 25.28 -10.24
N TYR A 29 -9.97 25.22 -9.82
CA TYR A 29 -10.48 24.06 -9.09
C TYR A 29 -10.36 22.75 -9.89
N GLN A 30 -10.68 22.77 -11.18
CA GLN A 30 -10.52 21.60 -12.05
C GLN A 30 -9.06 21.17 -12.19
N GLY A 31 -8.14 22.13 -12.35
CA GLY A 31 -6.70 21.86 -12.42
C GLY A 31 -6.19 21.21 -11.14
N LEU A 32 -6.49 21.80 -9.98
CA LEU A 32 -6.09 21.26 -8.69
C LEU A 32 -6.70 19.87 -8.42
N THR A 33 -7.97 19.68 -8.76
CA THR A 33 -8.65 18.37 -8.61
C THR A 33 -7.98 17.30 -9.47
N THR A 34 -7.60 17.64 -10.70
CA THR A 34 -6.93 16.70 -11.62
C THR A 34 -5.57 16.27 -11.09
N VAL A 35 -4.79 17.22 -10.57
CA VAL A 35 -3.48 16.94 -9.95
C VAL A 35 -3.64 16.08 -8.69
N LEU A 36 -4.63 16.36 -7.84
CA LEU A 36 -4.89 15.53 -6.66
C LEU A 36 -5.24 14.10 -7.05
N VAL A 37 -6.14 13.92 -8.02
CA VAL A 37 -6.55 12.60 -8.50
C VAL A 37 -5.38 11.84 -9.13
N SER A 38 -4.51 12.51 -9.89
CA SER A 38 -3.34 11.84 -10.49
C SER A 38 -2.33 11.39 -9.43
N ASN A 39 -2.05 12.22 -8.43
CA ASN A 39 -1.19 11.84 -7.30
C ASN A 39 -1.74 10.65 -6.53
N VAL A 40 -3.05 10.65 -6.22
CA VAL A 40 -3.69 9.52 -5.53
C VAL A 40 -3.58 8.23 -6.37
N LYS A 41 -3.77 8.31 -7.68
CA LYS A 41 -3.61 7.16 -8.58
C LYS A 41 -2.17 6.65 -8.59
N GLN A 42 -1.19 7.55 -8.66
CA GLN A 42 0.23 7.20 -8.66
C GLN A 42 0.63 6.49 -7.36
N VAL A 43 0.23 7.02 -6.20
CA VAL A 43 0.48 6.39 -4.89
C VAL A 43 -0.10 4.99 -4.84
N ARG A 44 -1.37 4.81 -5.21
CA ARG A 44 -2.01 3.48 -5.24
C ARG A 44 -1.32 2.52 -6.20
N GLN A 45 -0.86 3.01 -7.35
CA GLN A 45 -0.15 2.19 -8.32
C GLN A 45 1.20 1.73 -7.77
N GLN A 46 1.94 2.62 -7.12
CA GLN A 46 3.20 2.30 -6.47
C GLN A 46 3.01 1.26 -5.37
N GLU A 47 2.02 1.43 -4.48
CA GLU A 47 1.71 0.45 -3.42
C GLU A 47 1.38 -0.94 -3.98
N ASN A 48 0.66 -0.99 -5.11
CA ASN A 48 0.39 -2.25 -5.78
C ASN A 48 1.67 -2.86 -6.39
N GLN A 49 2.56 -2.05 -6.95
CA GLN A 49 3.85 -2.52 -7.47
C GLN A 49 4.74 -3.06 -6.35
N ASP A 50 4.86 -2.35 -5.23
CA ASP A 50 5.63 -2.79 -4.07
C ASP A 50 5.12 -4.11 -3.51
N TRP A 51 3.79 -4.28 -3.44
CA TRP A 51 3.18 -5.55 -3.05
C TRP A 51 3.48 -6.67 -4.05
N LEU A 52 3.41 -6.42 -5.36
CA LEU A 52 3.72 -7.42 -6.38
C LEU A 52 5.19 -7.84 -6.35
N LEU A 53 6.10 -6.88 -6.18
CA LEU A 53 7.53 -7.16 -6.01
C LEU A 53 7.79 -8.03 -4.77
N PHE A 54 7.13 -7.71 -3.66
CA PHE A 54 7.19 -8.53 -2.45
C PHE A 54 6.72 -9.96 -2.71
N VAL A 55 5.58 -10.16 -3.39
CA VAL A 55 5.07 -11.49 -3.72
C VAL A 55 6.08 -12.27 -4.55
N GLN A 56 6.58 -11.68 -5.64
CA GLN A 56 7.55 -12.33 -6.52
C GLN A 56 8.83 -12.71 -5.78
N GLN A 57 9.35 -11.81 -4.95
CA GLN A 57 10.57 -12.07 -4.17
C GLN A 57 10.32 -13.15 -3.12
N MET A 58 9.17 -13.14 -2.43
CA MET A 58 8.80 -14.17 -1.47
C MET A 58 8.64 -15.53 -2.13
N GLU A 59 7.98 -15.63 -3.29
CA GLU A 59 7.82 -16.89 -4.02
C GLU A 59 9.17 -17.46 -4.42
N GLY A 60 10.06 -16.66 -5.01
CA GLY A 60 11.39 -17.12 -5.40
C GLY A 60 12.28 -17.52 -4.21
N GLU A 61 12.13 -16.86 -3.05
CA GLU A 61 12.85 -17.23 -1.83
C GLU A 61 12.28 -18.49 -1.17
N LEU A 62 10.99 -18.78 -1.34
CA LEU A 62 10.33 -19.98 -0.79
C LEU A 62 10.36 -21.17 -1.76
N GLU A 63 10.68 -20.95 -3.03
CA GLU A 63 10.86 -22.00 -4.02
C GLU A 63 12.03 -22.91 -3.59
N GLY A 64 11.78 -24.22 -3.59
CA GLY A 64 12.76 -25.21 -3.13
C GLY A 64 13.01 -25.23 -1.62
N CYS A 65 12.41 -24.34 -0.83
CA CYS A 65 12.51 -24.36 0.62
C CYS A 65 11.62 -25.43 1.26
N GLN A 66 12.09 -26.00 2.36
CA GLN A 66 11.29 -26.88 3.22
C GLN A 66 10.67 -26.08 4.36
N LEU A 67 9.36 -26.24 4.56
CA LEU A 67 8.65 -25.64 5.69
C LEU A 67 9.12 -26.30 6.99
N VAL A 68 9.65 -25.50 7.93
CA VAL A 68 10.03 -25.98 9.26
C VAL A 68 8.90 -25.75 10.24
N LYS A 69 8.49 -24.49 10.44
CA LYS A 69 7.40 -24.10 11.35
C LYS A 69 7.01 -22.64 11.20
N VAL A 70 5.86 -22.27 11.75
CA VAL A 70 5.49 -20.90 12.09
C VAL A 70 5.47 -20.74 13.61
N GLU A 71 6.25 -19.81 14.14
CA GLU A 71 6.34 -19.54 15.58
C GLU A 71 6.65 -18.07 15.83
N GLY A 72 6.11 -17.49 16.90
CA GLY A 72 6.41 -16.09 17.28
C GLY A 72 6.07 -15.07 16.18
N ASN A 73 5.04 -15.35 15.37
CA ASN A 73 4.65 -14.54 14.21
C ASN A 73 5.72 -14.45 13.10
N LYS A 74 6.57 -15.47 13.00
CA LYS A 74 7.58 -15.62 11.95
C LYS A 74 7.43 -16.97 11.25
N LEU A 75 7.76 -16.99 9.96
CA LEU A 75 7.87 -18.19 9.16
C LEU A 75 9.32 -18.66 9.18
N TYR A 76 9.55 -19.91 9.56
CA TYR A 76 10.86 -20.56 9.51
C TYR A 76 10.88 -21.60 8.40
N VAL A 77 11.90 -21.52 7.55
CA VAL A 77 12.11 -22.44 6.44
C VAL A 77 13.56 -22.85 6.37
N LYS A 78 13.81 -23.99 5.74
CA LYS A 78 15.15 -24.48 5.46
C LYS A 78 15.40 -24.44 3.96
N GLN A 79 16.44 -23.73 3.57
CA GLN A 79 16.92 -23.67 2.19
C GLN A 79 18.28 -24.34 2.15
N ASP A 80 18.37 -25.52 1.53
CA ASP A 80 19.55 -26.38 1.57
C ASP A 80 20.07 -26.61 3.01
N ASN A 81 21.17 -25.93 3.36
CA ASN A 81 21.83 -26.01 4.65
C ASN A 81 21.72 -24.72 5.49
N GLN A 82 20.86 -23.79 5.08
CA GLN A 82 20.61 -22.52 5.76
C GLN A 82 19.21 -22.49 6.37
N ASP A 83 19.14 -22.13 7.65
CA ASP A 83 17.88 -21.88 8.33
C ASP A 83 17.51 -20.40 8.23
N LEU A 84 16.41 -20.12 7.56
CA LEU A 84 15.91 -18.78 7.28
C LEU A 84 14.64 -18.49 8.08
N ALA A 85 14.43 -17.21 8.38
CA ALA A 85 13.24 -16.70 9.04
C ALA A 85 12.70 -15.48 8.31
N PHE A 86 11.39 -15.42 8.15
CA PHE A 86 10.67 -14.31 7.53
C PHE A 86 9.67 -13.73 8.53
N GLY A 87 9.69 -12.42 8.70
CA GLY A 87 8.81 -11.77 9.66
C GLY A 87 8.89 -10.26 9.67
N LEU A 88 7.98 -9.65 10.44
CA LEU A 88 7.98 -8.22 10.69
C LEU A 88 9.09 -7.83 11.66
N SER A 89 9.81 -6.79 11.32
CA SER A 89 10.86 -6.21 12.15
C SER A 89 10.35 -5.04 13.00
N ILE A 90 11.16 -4.64 13.99
CA ILE A 90 10.93 -3.42 14.79
C ILE A 90 10.99 -2.12 13.96
N ALA A 91 11.63 -2.15 12.78
CA ALA A 91 11.75 -1.01 11.88
C ALA A 91 10.57 -0.90 10.89
N SER A 92 9.48 -1.64 11.12
CA SER A 92 8.23 -1.55 10.35
C SER A 92 8.35 -2.04 8.89
N ASP A 93 9.20 -3.03 8.66
CA ASP A 93 9.37 -3.73 7.39
C ASP A 93 9.31 -5.25 7.60
N PHE A 94 8.71 -5.94 6.64
CA PHE A 94 8.75 -7.39 6.56
C PHE A 94 10.03 -7.81 5.85
N ARG A 95 10.82 -8.69 6.48
CA ARG A 95 12.18 -9.01 6.04
C ARG A 95 12.53 -10.48 6.20
N LYS A 96 13.56 -10.88 5.46
CA LYS A 96 14.29 -12.13 5.62
C LYS A 96 15.47 -11.93 6.59
N THR A 97 15.66 -12.90 7.46
CA THR A 97 16.81 -13.05 8.36
C THR A 97 17.23 -14.52 8.41
N ASN A 98 18.36 -14.83 9.03
CA ASN A 98 18.66 -16.20 9.47
C ASN A 98 17.77 -16.56 10.67
N ALA A 99 17.75 -17.84 11.06
CA ALA A 99 17.00 -18.33 12.21
C ALA A 99 17.32 -17.59 13.53
N ASP A 100 18.58 -17.20 13.73
CA ASP A 100 19.04 -16.42 14.89
C ASP A 100 18.67 -14.92 14.82
N GLY A 101 17.96 -14.49 13.77
CA GLY A 101 17.59 -13.09 13.54
C GLY A 101 18.72 -12.21 13.02
N ARG A 102 19.87 -12.79 12.66
CA ARG A 102 20.99 -12.09 12.00
C ARG A 102 20.77 -12.02 10.49
N GLY A 103 21.26 -10.97 9.84
CA GLY A 103 20.98 -10.69 8.42
C GLY A 103 19.86 -9.68 8.24
N TYR A 104 19.92 -8.92 7.14
CA TYR A 104 19.02 -7.80 6.87
C TYR A 104 18.71 -7.75 5.38
N GLN A 105 17.58 -8.35 4.97
CA GLN A 105 17.03 -8.19 3.63
C GLN A 105 15.54 -7.82 3.74
N PRO A 106 15.21 -6.51 3.74
CA PRO A 106 13.84 -6.04 3.67
C PRO A 106 13.20 -6.48 2.36
N MET A 107 11.93 -6.84 2.41
CA MET A 107 11.16 -7.28 1.24
C MET A 107 9.88 -6.46 1.05
N LEU A 108 9.33 -5.91 2.14
CA LEU A 108 8.18 -5.02 2.09
C LEU A 108 8.28 -3.96 3.18
N PHE A 109 8.21 -2.69 2.80
CA PHE A 109 8.30 -1.55 3.70
C PHE A 109 6.92 -1.08 4.18
N ASP A 110 6.92 -0.16 5.15
CA ASP A 110 5.72 0.48 5.71
C ASP A 110 4.64 -0.51 6.17
N VAL A 111 5.09 -1.62 6.75
CA VAL A 111 4.24 -2.63 7.35
C VAL A 111 3.92 -2.21 8.79
N LYS A 112 2.65 -1.94 9.06
CA LYS A 112 2.14 -1.63 10.40
C LYS A 112 2.08 -2.87 11.28
N SER A 113 1.61 -3.98 10.73
CA SER A 113 1.51 -5.26 11.42
C SER A 113 1.44 -6.41 10.43
N SER A 114 1.91 -7.59 10.85
CA SER A 114 1.71 -8.83 10.12
C SER A 114 1.14 -9.91 11.03
N LYS A 115 0.46 -10.88 10.45
CA LYS A 115 0.05 -12.12 11.10
C LYS A 115 0.44 -13.30 10.23
N VAL A 116 1.36 -14.11 10.71
CA VAL A 116 1.81 -15.35 10.06
C VAL A 116 1.09 -16.52 10.73
N SER A 117 0.47 -17.36 9.91
CA SER A 117 -0.24 -18.54 10.37
C SER A 117 0.03 -19.71 9.44
N GLN A 118 -0.02 -20.92 9.99
CA GLN A 118 0.19 -22.16 9.27
C GLN A 118 -1.01 -23.08 9.46
N LYS A 119 -1.45 -23.70 8.37
CA LYS A 119 -2.39 -24.82 8.39
C LYS A 119 -1.84 -25.90 7.46
N ASN A 120 -1.38 -27.00 8.04
CA ASN A 120 -0.65 -28.07 7.33
C ASN A 120 0.58 -27.49 6.61
N GLN A 121 0.72 -27.73 5.29
CA GLN A 121 1.78 -27.17 4.46
C GLN A 121 1.43 -25.79 3.85
N ILE A 122 0.31 -25.18 4.26
CA ILE A 122 -0.09 -23.86 3.75
C ILE A 122 0.24 -22.81 4.79
N VAL A 123 1.03 -21.82 4.39
CA VAL A 123 1.35 -20.64 5.19
C VAL A 123 0.58 -19.45 4.65
N THR A 124 -0.03 -18.68 5.55
CA THR A 124 -0.72 -17.43 5.25
C THR A 124 -0.08 -16.30 6.02
N ILE A 125 0.38 -15.29 5.31
CA ILE A 125 0.96 -14.05 5.83
C ILE A 125 -0.01 -12.92 5.52
N GLN A 126 -0.75 -12.47 6.54
CA GLN A 126 -1.61 -11.30 6.45
C GLN A 126 -0.79 -10.06 6.81
N VAL A 127 -0.81 -9.05 5.95
CA VAL A 127 -0.06 -7.80 6.12
C VAL A 127 -1.03 -6.64 6.15
N THR A 128 -0.85 -5.74 7.13
CA THR A 128 -1.50 -4.44 7.17
C THR A 128 -0.43 -3.37 7.00
N LEU A 129 -0.54 -2.58 5.93
CA LEU A 129 0.36 -1.45 5.65
C LEU A 129 -0.03 -0.22 6.50
N LYS A 130 0.88 0.74 6.66
CA LYS A 130 0.65 1.98 7.45
C LYS A 130 -0.51 2.83 6.94
N ASN A 131 -0.76 2.79 5.63
CA ASN A 131 -1.90 3.44 4.98
C ASN A 131 -3.26 2.73 5.25
N GLY A 132 -3.26 1.60 5.95
CA GLY A 132 -4.45 0.79 6.26
C GLY A 132 -4.80 -0.29 5.24
N LEU A 133 -4.08 -0.38 4.12
CA LEU A 133 -4.29 -1.43 3.12
C LEU A 133 -3.95 -2.80 3.71
N GLN A 134 -4.85 -3.76 3.54
CA GLN A 134 -4.66 -5.13 3.96
C GLN A 134 -4.42 -6.03 2.74
N ARG A 135 -3.40 -6.88 2.84
CA ARG A 135 -3.02 -7.84 1.81
C ARG A 135 -2.71 -9.18 2.45
N SER A 136 -2.82 -10.26 1.67
CA SER A 136 -2.51 -11.61 2.14
C SER A 136 -1.65 -12.31 1.10
N PHE A 137 -0.55 -12.86 1.57
CA PHE A 137 0.28 -13.79 0.82
C PHE A 137 -0.01 -15.21 1.32
N ILE A 138 -0.25 -16.14 0.40
CA ILE A 138 -0.56 -17.54 0.71
C ILE A 138 0.37 -18.40 -0.11
N TYR A 139 1.09 -19.30 0.55
CA TYR A 139 2.01 -20.21 -0.10
C TYR A 139 1.79 -21.63 0.39
N ALA A 140 1.74 -22.58 -0.55
CA ALA A 140 1.61 -24.00 -0.26
C ALA A 140 2.97 -24.67 -0.51
N PHE A 141 3.59 -25.14 0.56
CA PHE A 141 4.82 -25.92 0.46
C PHE A 141 4.51 -27.33 -0.04
N GLU A 142 5.46 -27.90 -0.78
CA GLU A 142 5.36 -29.32 -1.13
C GLU A 142 5.37 -30.18 0.13
N LYS A 143 4.66 -31.31 0.09
CA LYS A 143 4.73 -32.28 1.19
C LYS A 143 6.10 -32.95 1.12
N THR A 144 6.89 -32.80 2.16
CA THR A 144 8.06 -33.65 2.37
C THR A 144 7.53 -35.07 2.56
N GLY A 145 7.73 -35.93 1.55
CA GLY A 145 7.37 -37.34 1.56
C GLY A 145 8.26 -38.16 2.48
#